data_AF-G2LJ04-F1
#
_entry.id   AF-G2LJ04-F1
#
_cell.length_a   1.000
_cell.length_b   1.000
_cell.length_c   1.000
_cell.angle_alpha   90.00
_cell.angle_beta   90.00
_cell.angle_gamma   90.00
#
_symmetry.space_group_name_H-M   'P 1'
#
loop_
_entity.id
_entity.type
_entity.pdbx_description
1 polymer ?
#
loop_
_entity_poly.entity_id
_entity_poly.type
_entity_poly.pdbx_seq_one_letter_code
_entity_poly.pdbx_strand_id
1 'polypeptide(L)'
;MEFGAAYIQQPWFGLTGYHLALPEQLIQYFVSDTSDSEWQVVGDKWFLYLVATGLLCTLGMLGVKFLRKQSAPNPQARNWSLGETVGFVCLGFIPLIVLCFIGWKFVVSNANIIGGYGLMVGMVFGILFYAFLMLLAHAVSPWRRDLYPRRR
;
A
#
# COMPACT_ATOMS: atom_id res chain seq x y z
N MET A 1 31.65 -54.83 -2.03
CA MET A 1 30.34 -54.75 -1.36
C MET A 1 29.73 -53.42 -1.74
N GLU A 2 28.85 -53.45 -2.74
CA GLU A 2 28.02 -52.32 -3.16
C GLU A 2 26.70 -52.35 -2.38
N PHE A 3 26.29 -51.18 -1.88
CA PHE A 3 24.92 -50.78 -1.54
C PHE A 3 24.96 -49.24 -1.61
N GLY A 4 24.26 -48.49 -2.46
CA GLY A 4 23.07 -48.78 -3.24
C GLY A 4 21.79 -48.28 -2.54
N ALA A 5 21.58 -46.96 -2.49
CA ALA A 5 20.27 -46.28 -2.35
C ALA A 5 20.50 -44.77 -2.12
N ALA A 6 19.76 -43.81 -2.66
CA ALA A 6 18.80 -43.75 -3.75
C ALA A 6 18.60 -42.23 -3.97
N TYR A 7 18.73 -41.77 -5.21
CA TYR A 7 18.31 -40.43 -5.60
C TYR A 7 16.80 -40.28 -5.31
N ILE A 8 16.42 -39.45 -4.34
CA ILE A 8 15.03 -39.02 -4.21
C ILE A 8 14.80 -37.96 -5.28
N GLN A 9 14.45 -38.42 -6.47
CA GLN A 9 13.65 -37.63 -7.41
C GLN A 9 12.26 -37.46 -6.78
N GLN A 10 11.87 -36.24 -6.43
CA GLN A 10 10.45 -35.91 -6.27
C GLN A 10 9.91 -35.47 -7.64
N PRO A 11 8.90 -36.18 -8.20
CA PRO A 11 8.23 -35.77 -9.42
C PRO A 11 7.11 -34.77 -9.10
N TRP A 12 7.17 -33.65 -9.83
CA TRP A 12 6.13 -32.76 -10.33
C TRP A 12 4.67 -33.08 -9.99
N PHE A 13 3.96 -32.09 -9.41
CA PHE A 13 2.57 -31.62 -9.67
C PHE A 13 2.16 -30.79 -8.43
N GLY A 14 1.73 -29.53 -8.46
CA GLY A 14 1.44 -28.57 -9.52
C GLY A 14 1.01 -27.23 -8.86
N LEU A 15 0.92 -26.18 -9.68
CA LEU A 15 0.25 -24.91 -9.38
C LEU A 15 0.81 -24.03 -8.25
N THR A 16 1.99 -23.43 -8.39
CA THR A 16 2.27 -22.10 -7.82
C THR A 16 3.57 -21.58 -8.41
N GLY A 17 3.55 -20.46 -9.12
CA GLY A 17 4.82 -19.94 -9.63
C GLY A 17 4.77 -18.71 -10.51
N TYR A 18 3.67 -17.94 -10.53
CA TYR A 18 3.84 -16.52 -10.85
C TYR A 18 4.53 -15.87 -9.64
N HIS A 19 5.83 -16.12 -9.51
CA HIS A 19 6.68 -15.18 -8.80
C HIS A 19 6.54 -13.88 -9.56
N LEU A 20 5.69 -12.98 -9.07
CA LEU A 20 5.83 -11.55 -9.32
C LEU A 20 7.18 -11.16 -8.70
N ALA A 21 8.26 -11.49 -9.43
CA ALA A 21 9.59 -11.05 -9.11
C ALA A 21 9.58 -9.56 -9.38
N LEU A 22 9.43 -8.78 -8.31
CA LEU A 22 9.81 -7.37 -8.37
C LEU A 22 11.23 -7.31 -8.92
N PRO A 23 11.54 -6.37 -9.83
CA PRO A 23 12.85 -6.29 -10.44
C PRO A 23 13.91 -6.32 -9.35
N GLU A 24 14.84 -7.25 -9.43
CA GLU A 24 15.91 -7.44 -8.43
C GLU A 24 16.69 -6.13 -8.20
N GLN A 25 16.78 -5.31 -9.24
CA GLN A 25 17.31 -3.94 -9.25
C GLN A 25 16.57 -3.00 -8.30
N LEU A 26 15.23 -3.13 -8.18
CA LEU A 26 14.42 -2.33 -7.28
C LEU A 26 14.69 -2.72 -5.82
N ILE A 27 14.88 -4.00 -5.55
CA ILE A 27 15.21 -4.51 -4.22
C ILE A 27 16.64 -4.09 -3.85
N GLN A 28 17.59 -4.21 -4.78
CA GLN A 28 18.99 -3.79 -4.57
C GLN A 28 19.14 -2.28 -4.31
N TYR A 29 18.31 -1.43 -4.94
CA TYR A 29 18.27 0.00 -4.64
C TYR A 29 17.96 0.30 -3.16
N PHE A 30 17.25 -0.59 -2.47
CA PHE A 30 16.95 -0.45 -1.04
C PHE A 30 17.94 -1.18 -0.12
N VAL A 31 18.85 -2.00 -0.66
CA VAL A 31 19.65 -2.97 0.11
C VAL A 31 21.16 -2.75 0.01
N SER A 32 21.66 -2.01 -0.99
CA SER A 32 23.10 -1.85 -1.19
C SER A 32 23.78 -1.18 0.01
N ASP A 33 24.60 -1.96 0.72
CA ASP A 33 25.45 -1.67 1.88
C ASP A 33 24.74 -1.08 3.11
N THR A 34 24.37 -1.94 4.06
CA THR A 34 23.86 -1.51 5.37
C THR A 34 24.49 -2.26 6.56
N SER A 35 25.41 -1.58 7.26
CA SER A 35 25.86 -1.83 8.64
C SER A 35 24.69 -1.67 9.64
N ASP A 36 24.84 -2.14 10.89
CA ASP A 36 23.76 -2.16 11.89
C ASP A 36 23.05 -0.80 12.10
N SER A 37 23.77 0.32 11.93
CA SER A 37 23.20 1.67 11.99
C SER A 37 22.35 2.07 10.77
N GLU A 38 22.52 1.40 9.63
CA GLU A 38 21.87 1.75 8.37
C GLU A 38 20.51 1.05 8.20
N TRP A 39 20.23 -0.02 8.95
CA TRP A 39 18.91 -0.66 8.96
C TRP A 39 17.81 0.23 9.54
N GLN A 40 18.14 1.07 10.52
CA GLN A 40 17.22 2.09 11.03
C GLN A 40 16.87 3.10 9.93
N VAL A 41 17.88 3.53 9.15
CA VAL A 41 17.69 4.43 8.00
C VAL A 41 16.80 3.80 6.93
N VAL A 42 16.94 2.50 6.68
CA VAL A 42 16.05 1.76 5.76
C VAL A 42 14.61 1.78 6.27
N GLY A 43 14.40 1.50 7.56
CA GLY A 43 13.07 1.57 8.19
C GLY A 43 12.44 2.96 8.08
N ASP A 44 13.21 4.01 8.35
CA ASP A 44 12.76 5.40 8.28
C ASP A 44 12.40 5.82 6.85
N LYS A 45 13.19 5.41 5.85
CA LYS A 45 12.89 5.63 4.42
C LYS A 45 11.57 4.96 4.03
N TRP A 46 11.36 3.72 4.47
CA TRP A 46 10.11 3.00 4.20
C TRP A 46 8.90 3.66 4.85
N PHE A 47 9.04 4.11 6.10
CA PHE A 47 8.02 4.90 6.78
C PHE A 47 7.69 6.17 5.98
N LEU A 48 8.71 6.91 5.53
CA LEU A 48 8.55 8.11 4.72
C LEU A 48 7.82 7.81 3.41
N TYR A 49 8.15 6.70 2.72
CA TYR A 49 7.45 6.29 1.51
C TYR A 49 5.98 5.99 1.75
N LEU A 50 5.65 5.25 2.82
CA LEU A 50 4.26 4.95 3.18
C LEU A 50 3.45 6.21 3.47
N VAL A 51 4.03 7.16 4.22
CA VAL A 51 3.41 8.45 4.49
C VAL A 51 3.23 9.25 3.20
N ALA A 52 4.28 9.35 2.37
CA ALA A 52 4.25 10.10 1.12
C ALA A 52 3.23 9.51 0.14
N THR A 53 3.19 8.19 -0.03
CA THR A 53 2.19 7.51 -0.86
C THR A 53 0.78 7.75 -0.34
N GLY A 54 0.53 7.61 0.96
CA GLY A 54 -0.79 7.90 1.55
C GLY A 54 -1.23 9.33 1.30
N LEU A 55 -0.31 10.29 1.42
CA LEU A 55 -0.58 11.70 1.14
C LEU A 55 -0.87 11.95 -0.34
N LEU A 56 -0.09 11.37 -1.25
CA LEU A 56 -0.29 11.47 -2.70
C LEU A 56 -1.62 10.86 -3.13
N CYS A 57 -2.00 9.70 -2.59
CA CYS A 57 -3.30 9.08 -2.86
C CYS A 57 -4.44 9.99 -2.39
N THR A 58 -4.32 10.55 -1.19
CA THR A 58 -5.31 11.51 -0.66
C THR A 58 -5.43 12.72 -1.59
N LEU A 59 -4.32 13.39 -1.92
CA LEU A 59 -4.31 14.57 -2.78
C LEU A 59 -4.82 14.26 -4.19
N GLY A 60 -4.45 13.12 -4.76
CA GLY A 60 -4.92 12.66 -6.06
C GLY A 60 -6.44 12.50 -6.09
N MET A 61 -7.02 11.86 -5.08
CA MET A 61 -8.48 11.73 -5.00
C MET A 61 -9.18 13.06 -4.77
N LEU A 62 -8.63 13.91 -3.90
CA LEU A 62 -9.14 15.26 -3.69
C LEU A 62 -9.11 16.06 -5.00
N GLY A 63 -8.03 15.93 -5.78
CA GLY A 63 -7.87 16.53 -7.10
C GLY A 63 -8.93 16.03 -8.08
N VAL A 64 -9.10 14.71 -8.23
CA VAL A 64 -10.14 14.15 -9.11
C VAL A 64 -11.53 14.60 -8.69
N LYS A 65 -11.83 14.59 -7.39
CA LYS A 65 -13.12 15.04 -6.85
C LYS A 65 -13.36 16.52 -7.11
N PHE A 66 -12.33 17.34 -6.97
CA PHE A 66 -12.37 18.76 -7.28
C PHE A 66 -12.63 19.02 -8.76
N LEU A 67 -11.88 18.36 -9.65
CA LEU A 67 -12.05 18.47 -11.09
C LEU A 67 -13.46 18.06 -11.53
N ARG A 68 -13.96 16.90 -11.06
CA ARG A 68 -15.32 16.45 -11.38
C ARG A 68 -16.38 17.45 -10.93
N LYS A 69 -16.19 18.12 -9.79
CA LYS A 69 -17.10 19.15 -9.30
C LYS A 69 -17.07 20.42 -10.16
N GLN A 70 -15.90 20.80 -10.68
CA GLN A 70 -15.77 21.94 -11.60
C GLN A 70 -16.37 21.64 -12.97
N SER A 71 -16.19 20.43 -13.49
CA SER A 71 -16.68 20.03 -14.82
C SER A 71 -18.15 19.59 -14.84
N ALA A 72 -18.84 19.54 -13.69
CA ALA A 72 -20.20 19.05 -13.60
C ALA A 72 -21.22 20.03 -14.26
N PRO A 73 -22.02 19.57 -15.24
CA PRO A 73 -22.95 20.41 -15.99
C PRO A 73 -24.19 20.81 -15.17
N ASN A 74 -24.49 20.11 -14.08
CA ASN A 74 -25.62 20.40 -13.21
C ASN A 74 -25.29 20.12 -11.72
N PRO A 75 -26.07 20.66 -10.77
CA PRO A 75 -25.81 20.48 -9.33
C PRO A 75 -25.94 19.03 -8.83
N GLN A 76 -26.71 18.18 -9.53
CA GLN A 76 -26.86 16.76 -9.16
C GLN A 76 -25.59 15.97 -9.50
N ALA A 77 -24.97 16.22 -10.65
CA ALA A 77 -23.72 15.60 -11.08
C ALA A 77 -22.49 16.06 -10.28
N ARG A 78 -22.63 17.09 -9.43
CA ARG A 78 -21.57 17.55 -8.51
C ARG A 78 -21.43 16.65 -7.28
N ASN A 79 -22.48 15.93 -6.91
CA ASN A 79 -22.49 15.10 -5.72
C ASN A 79 -22.09 13.69 -6.11
N TRP A 80 -21.21 13.09 -5.32
CA TRP A 80 -20.83 11.69 -5.49
C TRP A 80 -21.81 10.83 -4.71
N SER A 81 -22.21 9.70 -5.28
CA SER A 81 -22.90 8.70 -4.50
C SER A 81 -21.98 8.12 -3.41
N LEU A 82 -22.59 7.55 -2.37
CA LEU A 82 -21.84 6.84 -1.32
C LEU A 82 -20.98 5.72 -1.93
N GLY A 83 -21.54 4.96 -2.88
CA GLY A 83 -20.85 3.87 -3.55
C GLY A 83 -19.64 4.34 -4.36
N GLU A 84 -19.78 5.43 -5.12
CA GLU A 84 -18.64 6.02 -5.83
C GLU A 84 -17.56 6.52 -4.85
N THR A 85 -17.97 7.16 -3.76
CA THR A 85 -17.04 7.66 -2.75
C THR A 85 -16.25 6.53 -2.09
N VAL A 86 -16.94 5.46 -1.66
CA VAL A 86 -16.30 4.28 -1.07
C VAL A 86 -15.41 3.59 -2.08
N GLY A 87 -15.89 3.38 -3.31
CA GLY A 87 -15.09 2.76 -4.38
C GLY A 87 -13.80 3.51 -4.67
N PHE A 88 -13.85 4.84 -4.67
CA PHE A 88 -12.66 5.68 -4.89
C PHE A 88 -11.69 5.65 -3.70
N VAL A 89 -12.21 5.66 -2.47
CA VAL A 89 -11.39 5.46 -1.26
C VAL A 89 -10.68 4.10 -1.31
N CYS A 90 -11.39 3.05 -1.74
CA CYS A 90 -10.80 1.72 -1.93
C CYS A 90 -9.71 1.70 -3.00
N LEU A 91 -9.89 2.42 -4.11
CA LEU A 91 -8.87 2.54 -5.16
C LEU A 91 -7.57 3.17 -4.65
N GLY A 92 -7.65 4.19 -3.79
CA GLY A 92 -6.45 4.79 -3.20
C GLY A 92 -5.71 3.90 -2.19
N PHE A 93 -6.33 2.85 -1.66
CA PHE A 93 -5.61 1.84 -0.85
C PHE A 93 -4.72 0.92 -1.68
N ILE A 94 -5.00 0.71 -2.98
CA ILE A 94 -4.24 -0.22 -3.83
C ILE A 94 -2.73 0.07 -3.79
N PRO A 95 -2.22 1.29 -4.06
CA PRO A 95 -0.79 1.57 -4.01
C PRO A 95 -0.19 1.37 -2.61
N LEU A 96 -0.94 1.68 -1.54
CA LEU A 96 -0.49 1.43 -0.16
C LEU A 96 -0.38 -0.06 0.14
N ILE A 97 -1.35 -0.87 -0.29
CA ILE A 97 -1.34 -2.32 -0.12
C ILE A 97 -0.16 -2.93 -0.89
N VAL A 98 0.09 -2.47 -2.12
CA VAL A 98 1.26 -2.91 -2.90
C VAL A 98 2.54 -2.58 -2.16
N LEU A 99 2.69 -1.36 -1.65
CA LEU A 99 3.89 -0.94 -0.90
C LEU A 99 4.06 -1.76 0.39
N CYS A 100 2.98 -2.03 1.11
CA CYS A 100 2.99 -2.91 2.28
C CYS A 100 3.38 -4.35 1.90
N PHE A 101 2.90 -4.88 0.78
CA PHE A 101 3.27 -6.20 0.31
C PHE A 101 4.76 -6.30 -0.04
N ILE A 102 5.32 -5.28 -0.70
CA ILE A 102 6.76 -5.20 -0.99
C ILE A 102 7.56 -5.17 0.31
N GLY A 103 7.20 -4.27 1.24
CA GLY A 103 7.89 -4.18 2.53
C GLY A 103 7.73 -5.46 3.36
N TRP A 104 6.58 -6.15 3.30
CA TRP A 104 6.39 -7.43 3.98
C TRP A 104 7.34 -8.50 3.42
N LYS A 105 7.41 -8.61 2.09
CA LYS A 105 8.38 -9.49 1.42
C LYS A 105 9.81 -9.17 1.84
N PHE A 106 10.12 -7.88 2.00
CA PHE A 106 11.42 -7.42 2.46
C PHE A 106 11.73 -7.87 3.91
N VAL A 107 10.77 -7.74 4.84
CA VAL A 107 10.92 -8.21 6.23
C VAL A 107 11.14 -9.71 6.27
N VAL A 108 10.32 -10.49 5.56
CA VAL A 108 10.42 -11.95 5.59
C VAL A 108 11.78 -12.42 5.05
N SER A 109 12.29 -11.82 3.97
CA SER A 109 13.57 -12.19 3.38
C SER A 109 14.78 -11.81 4.25
N ASN A 110 14.63 -10.86 5.17
CA ASN A 110 15.73 -10.31 5.97
C ASN A 110 15.43 -10.37 7.49
N ALA A 111 14.56 -11.29 7.90
CA ALA A 111 14.03 -11.38 9.27
C ALA A 111 15.12 -11.58 10.35
N ASN A 112 16.29 -12.08 9.95
CA ASN A 112 17.42 -12.34 10.85
C ASN A 112 18.26 -11.08 11.16
N ILE A 113 18.05 -9.97 10.43
CA ILE A 113 18.89 -8.76 10.51
C ILE A 113 18.01 -7.52 10.78
N ILE A 114 16.82 -7.47 10.20
CA ILE A 114 15.94 -6.32 10.31
C ILE A 114 15.09 -6.45 11.57
N GLY A 115 15.09 -5.38 12.39
CA GLY A 115 14.05 -5.14 13.39
C GLY A 115 12.69 -4.93 12.70
N GLY A 116 12.08 -6.01 12.20
CA GLY A 116 10.87 -5.99 11.37
C GLY A 116 9.68 -5.30 12.05
N TYR A 117 9.74 -5.13 13.36
CA TYR A 117 8.78 -4.38 14.15
C TYR A 117 8.62 -2.92 13.66
N GLY A 118 9.71 -2.19 13.41
CA GLY A 118 9.61 -0.78 12.97
C GLY A 118 8.92 -0.64 11.62
N LEU A 119 9.25 -1.54 10.67
CA LEU A 119 8.64 -1.55 9.35
C LEU A 119 7.15 -1.91 9.40
N MET A 120 6.81 -2.93 10.20
CA MET A 120 5.43 -3.34 10.47
C MET A 120 4.58 -2.19 11.04
N VAL A 121 5.12 -1.48 12.03
CA VAL A 121 4.47 -0.30 12.63
C VAL A 121 4.26 0.78 11.57
N GLY A 122 5.25 1.04 10.73
CA GLY A 122 5.15 2.00 9.63
C GLY A 122 4.07 1.64 8.61
N MET A 123 3.93 0.36 8.23
CA MET A 123 2.87 -0.10 7.33
C MET A 123 1.48 0.15 7.90
N VAL A 124 1.26 -0.27 9.15
CA VAL A 124 0.00 -0.04 9.86
C VAL A 124 -0.29 1.45 9.94
N PHE A 125 0.70 2.26 10.31
CA PHE A 125 0.56 3.70 10.38
C PHE A 125 0.19 4.32 9.03
N GLY A 126 0.85 3.95 7.92
CA GLY A 126 0.56 4.49 6.60
C GLY A 126 -0.88 4.20 6.14
N ILE A 127 -1.37 2.99 6.37
CA ILE A 127 -2.76 2.58 6.08
C ILE A 127 -3.74 3.41 6.92
N LEU A 128 -3.51 3.49 8.24
CA LEU A 128 -4.38 4.24 9.15
C LEU A 128 -4.34 5.74 8.87
N PHE A 129 -3.17 6.29 8.55
CA PHE A 129 -2.99 7.69 8.20
C PHE A 129 -3.78 8.05 6.96
N TYR A 130 -3.71 7.22 5.91
CA TYR A 130 -4.53 7.41 4.71
C TYR A 130 -6.03 7.34 5.03
N ALA A 131 -6.47 6.33 5.78
CA ALA A 131 -7.87 6.21 6.18
C ALA A 131 -8.35 7.45 6.95
N PHE A 132 -7.52 7.91 7.89
CA PHE A 132 -7.77 9.12 8.69
C PHE A 132 -7.85 10.38 7.82
N LEU A 133 -6.90 10.57 6.89
CA LEU A 133 -6.94 11.68 5.94
C LEU A 133 -8.20 11.67 5.09
N MET A 134 -8.64 10.50 4.64
CA MET A 134 -9.87 10.37 3.86
C MET A 134 -11.13 10.66 4.67
N LEU A 135 -11.16 10.25 5.94
CA LEU A 135 -12.23 10.62 6.86
C LEU A 135 -12.26 12.13 7.10
N LEU A 136 -11.12 12.75 7.41
CA LEU A 136 -11.03 14.21 7.60
C LEU A 136 -11.43 14.98 6.35
N ALA A 137 -10.93 14.57 5.18
CA ALA A 137 -11.26 15.18 3.89
C ALA A 137 -12.77 15.20 3.65
N HIS A 138 -13.48 14.13 4.01
CA HIS A 138 -14.93 14.06 3.86
C HIS A 138 -15.69 14.73 5.01
N ALA A 139 -15.13 14.77 6.22
CA ALA A 139 -15.77 15.37 7.38
C ALA A 139 -15.71 16.90 7.38
N VAL A 140 -14.58 17.49 6.99
CA VAL A 140 -14.31 18.94 7.09
C VAL A 140 -14.72 19.70 5.82
N SER A 141 -14.76 19.02 4.68
CA SER A 141 -15.08 19.65 3.39
C SER A 141 -16.60 19.78 3.15
N PRO A 142 -17.05 20.67 2.23
CA PRO A 142 -18.42 20.67 1.66
C PRO A 142 -18.94 19.29 1.19
N TRP A 143 -18.07 18.28 1.12
CA TRP A 143 -18.37 16.88 0.81
C TRP A 143 -18.97 16.07 1.96
N ARG A 144 -19.18 16.65 3.15
CA ARG A 144 -19.88 15.99 4.28
C ARG A 144 -21.25 15.39 3.89
N ARG A 145 -21.88 15.98 2.88
CA ARG A 145 -23.18 15.57 2.33
C ARG A 145 -23.13 14.21 1.61
N ASP A 146 -21.95 13.81 1.14
CA ASP A 146 -21.76 12.54 0.44
C ASP A 146 -21.74 11.34 1.41
N LEU A 147 -21.27 11.56 2.65
CA LEU A 147 -21.29 10.54 3.73
C LEU A 147 -22.59 10.55 4.53
N TYR A 148 -23.21 11.72 4.69
CA TYR A 148 -24.45 11.90 5.46
C TYR A 148 -25.51 12.55 4.59
N PRO A 149 -26.09 11.82 3.61
CA PRO A 149 -27.18 12.35 2.82
C PRO A 149 -28.33 12.71 3.78
N ARG A 150 -28.77 13.98 3.77
CA ARG A 150 -29.99 14.38 4.49
C ARG A 150 -31.14 13.58 3.89
N ARG A 151 -31.69 12.63 4.65
CA ARG A 151 -32.98 12.01 4.32
C ARG A 151 -34.00 13.16 4.29
N ARG A 152 -34.60 13.38 3.12
CA ARG A 152 -35.84 14.15 3.00
C ARG A 152 -37.00 13.20 3.23
#